data_AF-Q0RYB8-F1
#
_entry.id   AF-Q0RYB8-F1
#
_cell.length_a   1.000
_cell.length_b   1.000
_cell.length_c   1.000
_cell.angle_alpha   90.00
_cell.angle_beta   90.00
_cell.angle_gamma   90.00
#
_symmetry.space_group_name_H-M   'P 1'
#
loop_
_entity.id
_entity.type
_entity.pdbx_description
1 polymer ?
#
loop_
_entity_poly.entity_id
_entity_poly.type
_entity_poly.pdbx_seq_one_letter_code
_entity_poly.pdbx_strand_id
1 'polypeptide(L)'
;MLLLWNNTGGDLWTISISVAAVDRCRSGASSRKLGESHGVRPPLECVGGVRLNVDTVSAMTDWVQQAQDLTDEVLRPAAAEVDRSGKIPRSHFAALRGRGFYGLTFATTDPVNTLADVGEILVSGCLATAFVWAQHHGTLLRMVMSRNDTLKAQFLAGLQSGAVTSGVSGSGYANPENPFIVATETDDGYTITGQAPFVTGWGLVDVIGVTAYDTRAQKTVTFLMDATDGPNVHANRIPLSAANASHTVELTFNGHHIPHTAVIHVRKTPRGGLSIADRAILRINGSLALGVARACLTEADRIGHPCPQLWETHATIREALNNTATGDGDIYDARARASQFAVTAANYVATAAGSRSVQHGEPTERMAREATFSMVCTTTPEIKSRILTTRHPQ
;
A
#
# COMPACT_ATOMS: atom_id res chain seq x y z
N MET A 1 0.56 0.13 -3.55
CA MET A 1 0.05 -0.77 -4.61
C MET A 1 -0.67 -1.97 -4.01
N LEU A 2 -1.99 -1.91 -4.05
CA LEU A 2 -2.94 -2.87 -3.54
C LEU A 2 -3.83 -3.27 -4.72
N LEU A 3 -3.78 -4.52 -5.16
CA LEU A 3 -4.70 -5.03 -6.18
C LEU A 3 -6.09 -5.25 -5.55
N LEU A 4 -6.82 -4.15 -5.42
CA LEU A 4 -8.11 -4.08 -4.76
C LEU A 4 -9.12 -3.41 -5.71
N TRP A 5 -9.97 -4.26 -6.28
CA TRP A 5 -11.18 -3.92 -7.00
C TRP A 5 -12.35 -4.45 -6.16
N ASN A 6 -13.25 -3.60 -5.72
CA ASN A 6 -14.51 -3.43 -6.46
C ASN A 6 -15.34 -2.30 -5.85
N ASN A 7 -16.01 -1.59 -6.74
CA ASN A 7 -16.89 -0.47 -6.51
C ASN A 7 -17.86 -0.69 -5.32
N THR A 8 -17.73 0.14 -4.26
CA THR A 8 -18.82 1.00 -3.76
C THR A 8 -19.75 0.59 -2.57
N GLY A 9 -20.01 1.56 -1.67
CA GLY A 9 -21.24 1.72 -0.87
C GLY A 9 -21.34 1.17 0.57
N GLY A 10 -21.30 2.04 1.61
CA GLY A 10 -21.94 1.78 2.92
C GLY A 10 -21.12 2.03 4.23
N ASP A 11 -21.44 3.15 4.88
CA ASP A 11 -21.41 3.51 6.31
C ASP A 11 -20.19 3.40 7.26
N LEU A 12 -20.09 4.48 8.06
CA LEU A 12 -19.13 4.79 9.11
C LEU A 12 -18.98 3.72 10.19
N TRP A 13 -17.72 3.40 10.51
CA TRP A 13 -17.31 3.17 11.89
C TRP A 13 -16.17 4.11 12.24
N THR A 14 -16.45 5.06 13.13
CA THR A 14 -15.43 5.89 13.76
C THR A 14 -14.46 4.97 14.50
N ILE A 15 -13.21 4.89 14.03
CA ILE A 15 -12.15 4.16 14.75
C ILE A 15 -11.71 5.02 15.93
N SER A 16 -12.54 5.04 16.97
CA SER A 16 -12.12 5.50 18.29
C SER A 16 -11.14 4.47 18.85
N ILE A 17 -9.84 4.76 18.72
CA ILE A 17 -8.81 4.10 19.51
C ILE A 17 -9.01 4.59 20.96
N SER A 18 -9.86 3.89 21.70
CA SER A 18 -10.11 4.17 23.11
C SER A 18 -8.86 3.87 23.93
N VAL A 19 -8.08 4.91 24.24
CA VAL A 19 -7.10 4.86 25.31
C VAL A 19 -7.84 4.58 26.62
N ALA A 20 -7.59 3.41 27.20
CA ALA A 20 -8.29 2.98 28.40
C ALA A 20 -7.79 3.73 29.65
N ALA A 21 -8.75 4.37 30.33
CA ALA A 21 -8.78 4.67 31.76
C ALA A 21 -7.51 5.25 32.44
N VAL A 22 -7.55 6.55 32.72
CA VAL A 22 -7.12 7.06 34.04
C VAL A 22 -8.39 7.37 34.82
N ASP A 23 -8.44 6.88 36.05
CA ASP A 23 -9.69 6.78 36.82
C ASP A 23 -10.22 8.11 37.37
N ARG A 24 -11.54 8.15 37.58
CA ARG A 24 -12.24 9.32 38.13
C ARG A 24 -12.28 9.30 39.65
N CYS A 25 -11.62 10.27 40.30
CA CYS A 25 -12.10 10.76 41.60
C CYS A 25 -13.20 11.81 41.39
N ARG A 26 -14.44 11.47 41.76
CA ARG A 26 -15.59 12.39 41.79
C ARG A 26 -15.76 13.01 43.18
N SER A 27 -15.83 14.33 43.24
CA SER A 27 -16.65 15.10 44.19
C SER A 27 -16.88 16.49 43.59
N GLY A 28 -18.02 17.17 43.75
CA GLY A 28 -19.25 16.80 44.45
C GLY A 28 -19.87 18.02 45.13
N ALA A 29 -21.05 18.45 44.67
CA ALA A 29 -21.97 19.41 45.31
C ALA A 29 -21.58 20.91 45.44
N SER A 30 -22.14 21.68 44.50
CA SER A 30 -22.88 22.95 44.68
C SER A 30 -22.96 23.67 46.05
N SER A 31 -22.77 25.00 45.97
CA SER A 31 -23.50 26.11 46.64
C SER A 31 -23.37 26.39 48.15
N ARG A 32 -22.85 27.59 48.48
CA ARG A 32 -23.46 28.60 49.37
C ARG A 32 -22.80 29.99 49.22
N LYS A 33 -23.47 31.05 49.68
CA LYS A 33 -23.09 32.48 49.55
C LYS A 33 -22.52 33.06 50.86
N LEU A 34 -21.66 34.08 50.72
CA LEU A 34 -21.43 35.26 51.60
C LEU A 34 -21.06 35.06 53.10
N GLY A 35 -20.01 35.74 53.55
CA GLY A 35 -19.62 35.90 54.96
C GLY A 35 -18.17 36.41 55.12
N GLU A 36 -17.88 37.16 56.19
CA GLU A 36 -16.65 37.97 56.36
C GLU A 36 -15.57 37.37 57.31
N SER A 37 -14.33 37.83 57.11
CA SER A 37 -13.22 38.12 58.08
C SER A 37 -12.70 37.13 59.16
N HIS A 38 -11.36 36.96 59.11
CA HIS A 38 -10.35 36.89 60.20
C HIS A 38 -9.98 35.56 60.96
N GLY A 39 -8.66 35.33 61.11
CA GLY A 39 -7.98 34.31 61.97
C GLY A 39 -7.22 33.20 61.18
N VAL A 40 -5.87 33.19 61.00
CA VAL A 40 -4.78 32.80 61.95
C VAL A 40 -4.81 31.29 62.31
N ARG A 41 -3.81 30.41 62.10
CA ARG A 41 -2.36 30.45 61.67
C ARG A 41 -1.94 29.08 61.01
N PRO A 42 -0.67 28.82 60.57
CA PRO A 42 -0.26 27.68 59.70
C PRO A 42 0.36 26.47 60.46
N PRO A 43 0.91 25.41 59.81
CA PRO A 43 2.33 25.42 59.35
C PRO A 43 2.72 24.55 58.11
N LEU A 44 3.88 24.85 57.49
CA LEU A 44 4.83 23.97 56.73
C LEU A 44 4.28 23.18 55.50
N GLU A 45 5.03 22.79 54.46
CA GLU A 45 6.44 22.36 54.37
C GLU A 45 7.07 22.60 52.97
N CYS A 46 8.26 22.05 52.70
CA CYS A 46 9.25 22.61 51.77
C CYS A 46 9.14 22.30 50.26
N VAL A 47 9.76 23.20 49.49
CA VAL A 47 10.01 23.09 48.04
C VAL A 47 11.15 22.10 47.75
N GLY A 48 10.92 21.20 46.78
CA GLY A 48 11.91 20.26 46.26
C GLY A 48 11.62 19.90 44.80
N GLY A 49 11.80 20.86 43.90
CA GLY A 49 11.38 20.73 42.50
C GLY A 49 12.25 19.78 41.68
N VAL A 50 11.73 18.58 41.38
CA VAL A 50 12.20 17.79 40.24
C VAL A 50 11.74 18.50 38.96
N ARG A 51 12.69 19.01 38.17
CA ARG A 51 12.40 19.39 36.78
C ARG A 51 12.11 18.10 36.01
N LEU A 52 10.84 17.83 35.72
CA LEU A 52 10.48 16.86 34.70
C LEU A 52 11.00 17.39 33.36
N ASN A 53 11.95 16.66 32.77
CA ASN A 53 12.51 17.03 31.48
C ASN A 53 11.42 16.80 30.41
N VAL A 54 10.95 17.87 29.76
CA VAL A 54 9.88 17.80 28.75
C VAL A 54 10.45 17.41 27.37
N ASP A 55 11.41 16.49 27.37
CA ASP A 55 12.18 16.01 26.20
C ASP A 55 11.93 14.52 25.94
N THR A 56 10.72 14.03 26.25
CA THR A 56 10.27 12.69 25.83
C THR A 56 8.87 12.74 25.22
N VAL A 57 8.64 13.73 24.34
CA VAL A 57 7.76 13.47 23.20
C VAL A 57 8.45 12.35 22.41
N SER A 58 7.86 11.16 22.37
CA SER A 58 8.34 10.08 21.50
C SER A 58 8.33 10.62 20.07
N ALA A 59 9.51 10.92 19.53
CA ALA A 59 9.63 11.45 18.18
C ALA A 59 8.98 10.45 17.23
N MET A 60 7.87 10.85 16.59
CA MET A 60 7.24 10.05 15.56
C MET A 60 8.27 9.84 14.46
N THR A 61 8.46 8.59 14.05
CA THR A 61 9.41 8.25 12.99
C THR A 61 9.11 9.07 11.75
N ASP A 62 10.11 9.81 11.26
CA ASP A 62 10.01 10.45 9.95
C ASP A 62 10.11 9.37 8.87
N TRP A 63 8.94 8.81 8.53
CA TRP A 63 8.79 7.79 7.51
C TRP A 63 9.25 8.25 6.13
N VAL A 64 9.17 9.55 5.84
CA VAL A 64 9.62 10.14 4.58
C VAL A 64 11.15 10.16 4.52
N GLN A 65 11.82 10.64 5.57
CA GLN A 65 13.28 10.59 5.66
C GLN A 65 13.80 9.14 5.64
N GLN A 66 13.21 8.25 6.44
CA GLN A 66 13.59 6.83 6.43
C GLN A 66 13.46 6.18 5.05
N ALA A 67 12.45 6.58 4.25
CA ALA A 67 12.28 6.07 2.90
C ALA A 67 13.32 6.63 1.93
N GLN A 68 13.72 7.90 2.09
CA GLN A 68 14.79 8.53 1.30
C GLN A 68 16.13 7.84 1.57
N ASP A 69 16.50 7.71 2.85
CA ASP A 69 17.72 7.00 3.28
C ASP A 69 17.79 5.59 2.66
N LEU A 70 16.74 4.78 2.82
CA LEU A 70 16.70 3.42 2.26
C LEU A 70 16.77 3.41 0.73
N THR A 71 16.10 4.37 0.09
CA THR A 71 16.12 4.52 -1.36
C THR A 71 17.53 4.83 -1.87
N ASP A 72 18.26 5.75 -1.25
CA ASP A 72 19.57 6.18 -1.73
C ASP A 72 20.71 5.25 -1.28
N GLU A 73 20.62 4.63 -0.11
CA GLU A 73 21.59 3.63 0.39
C GLU A 73 21.48 2.28 -0.34
N VAL A 74 20.25 1.80 -0.61
CA VAL A 74 20.01 0.39 -0.99
C VAL A 74 19.27 0.24 -2.31
N LEU A 75 18.18 0.97 -2.53
CA LEU A 75 17.30 0.68 -3.67
C LEU A 75 17.83 1.22 -5.00
N ARG A 76 18.15 2.52 -5.05
CA ARG A 76 18.61 3.23 -6.26
C ARG A 76 19.95 2.69 -6.78
N PRO A 77 20.98 2.43 -5.95
CA PRO A 77 22.25 1.88 -6.43
C PRO A 77 22.10 0.48 -7.05
N ALA A 78 21.19 -0.34 -6.54
CA ALA A 78 20.98 -1.71 -7.01
C ALA A 78 19.97 -1.85 -8.16
N ALA A 79 19.19 -0.81 -8.48
CA ALA A 79 18.03 -0.90 -9.37
C ALA A 79 18.35 -1.43 -10.78
N ALA A 80 19.50 -1.06 -11.34
CA ALA A 80 19.95 -1.56 -12.64
C ALA A 80 20.28 -3.07 -12.59
N GLU A 81 20.93 -3.55 -11.52
CA GLU A 81 21.26 -4.96 -11.36
C GLU A 81 20.02 -5.81 -11.05
N VAL A 82 19.07 -5.29 -10.27
CA VAL A 82 17.79 -5.95 -9.99
C VAL A 82 17.01 -6.18 -11.29
N ASP A 83 16.88 -5.16 -12.14
CA ASP A 83 16.21 -5.26 -13.44
C ASP A 83 16.95 -6.24 -14.39
N ARG A 84 18.27 -6.05 -14.57
CA ARG A 84 19.11 -6.87 -15.45
C ARG A 84 19.17 -8.35 -15.07
N SER A 85 19.23 -8.66 -13.77
CA SER A 85 19.35 -10.04 -13.27
C SER A 85 18.01 -10.74 -13.05
N GLY A 86 16.89 -9.99 -13.01
CA GLY A 86 15.59 -10.51 -12.65
C GLY A 86 15.50 -11.01 -11.19
N LYS A 87 16.36 -10.52 -10.29
CA LYS A 87 16.44 -10.97 -8.89
C LYS A 87 16.48 -9.78 -7.93
N ILE A 88 15.61 -9.78 -6.92
CA ILE A 88 15.69 -8.88 -5.78
C ILE A 88 16.54 -9.55 -4.68
N PRO A 89 17.68 -8.97 -4.25
CA PRO A 89 18.45 -9.54 -3.14
C PRO A 89 17.66 -9.51 -1.83
N ARG A 90 17.74 -10.59 -1.03
CA ARG A 90 17.01 -10.71 0.25
C ARG A 90 17.34 -9.60 1.27
N SER A 91 18.51 -8.97 1.15
CA SER A 91 18.91 -7.80 1.94
C SER A 91 17.96 -6.60 1.78
N HIS A 92 17.30 -6.44 0.65
CA HIS A 92 16.31 -5.35 0.45
C HIS A 92 15.10 -5.53 1.38
N PHE A 93 14.54 -6.74 1.43
CA PHE A 93 13.42 -7.05 2.33
C PHE A 93 13.83 -7.05 3.81
N ALA A 94 15.08 -7.42 4.11
CA ALA A 94 15.66 -7.29 5.45
C ALA A 94 15.80 -5.82 5.86
N ALA A 95 16.25 -4.93 4.97
CA ALA A 95 16.37 -3.50 5.24
C ALA A 95 14.99 -2.82 5.39
N LEU A 96 14.01 -3.19 4.56
CA LEU A 96 12.61 -2.76 4.69
C LEU A 96 12.04 -3.12 6.07
N ARG A 97 12.28 -4.36 6.53
CA ARG A 97 11.88 -4.84 7.86
C ARG A 97 12.65 -4.15 8.99
N GLY A 98 13.97 -3.99 8.86
CA GLY A 98 14.82 -3.35 9.87
C GLY A 98 14.45 -1.89 10.15
N ARG A 99 13.95 -1.18 9.13
CA ARG A 99 13.41 0.19 9.27
C ARG A 99 11.90 0.25 9.58
N GLY A 100 11.22 -0.90 9.75
CA GLY A 100 9.82 -0.95 10.18
C GLY A 100 8.75 -0.77 9.08
N PHE A 101 9.12 -0.76 7.79
CA PHE A 101 8.20 -0.43 6.69
C PHE A 101 7.04 -1.40 6.46
N TYR A 102 7.02 -2.57 7.10
CA TYR A 102 5.86 -3.48 7.06
C TYR A 102 4.75 -3.08 8.04
N GLY A 103 5.07 -2.28 9.07
CA GLY A 103 4.14 -1.87 10.12
C GLY A 103 3.83 -0.38 10.15
N LEU A 104 4.35 0.41 9.20
CA LEU A 104 4.29 1.88 9.24
C LEU A 104 2.87 2.44 9.40
N THR A 105 1.86 1.75 8.84
CA THR A 105 0.44 2.16 8.92
C THR A 105 -0.14 2.14 10.34
N PHE A 106 0.54 1.53 11.31
CA PHE A 106 0.16 1.54 12.73
C PHE A 106 1.00 2.51 13.56
N ALA A 107 2.01 3.13 12.96
CA ALA A 107 2.97 4.04 13.59
C ALA A 107 2.90 5.46 12.99
N THR A 108 1.71 5.85 12.53
CA THR A 108 1.39 7.16 11.97
C THR A 108 -0.08 7.48 12.23
N THR A 109 -0.42 8.76 12.32
CA THR A 109 -1.80 9.26 12.43
C THR A 109 -2.49 9.41 11.06
N ASP A 110 -1.72 9.44 9.97
CA ASP A 110 -2.22 9.49 8.59
C ASP A 110 -1.67 8.31 7.76
N PRO A 111 -2.24 7.10 7.91
CA PRO A 111 -1.71 5.90 7.26
C PRO A 111 -1.86 5.93 5.74
N VAL A 112 -2.81 6.69 5.19
CA VAL A 112 -3.05 6.75 3.74
C VAL A 112 -1.96 7.58 3.07
N ASN A 113 -1.72 8.80 3.55
CA ASN A 113 -0.68 9.65 2.96
C ASN A 113 0.71 9.17 3.33
N THR A 114 0.95 8.67 4.55
CA THR A 114 2.27 8.10 4.90
C THR A 114 2.63 6.91 4.01
N LEU A 115 1.71 5.94 3.81
CA LEU A 115 1.98 4.80 2.93
C LEU A 115 2.12 5.21 1.47
N ALA A 116 1.37 6.23 1.05
CA ALA A 116 1.48 6.80 -0.29
C ALA A 116 2.84 7.47 -0.54
N ASP A 117 3.32 8.29 0.39
CA ASP A 117 4.56 9.05 0.23
C ASP A 117 5.80 8.14 0.34
N VAL A 118 5.81 7.23 1.32
CA VAL A 118 6.83 6.16 1.40
C VAL A 118 6.82 5.33 0.12
N GLY A 119 5.64 4.91 -0.36
CA GLY A 119 5.52 4.12 -1.57
C GLY A 119 6.05 4.82 -2.82
N GLU A 120 5.85 6.13 -2.94
CA GLU A 120 6.41 6.94 -4.04
C GLU A 120 7.95 6.95 -3.99
N ILE A 121 8.52 7.21 -2.81
CA ILE A 121 9.96 7.31 -2.61
C ILE A 121 10.65 5.97 -2.86
N LEU A 122 10.11 4.86 -2.33
CA LEU A 122 10.67 3.52 -2.52
C LEU A 122 10.58 3.06 -3.98
N VAL A 123 9.46 3.34 -4.66
CA VAL A 123 9.32 3.07 -6.11
C VAL A 123 10.35 3.89 -6.91
N SER A 124 10.62 5.13 -6.52
CA SER A 124 11.62 5.97 -7.20
C SER A 124 13.06 5.47 -7.06
N GLY A 125 13.32 4.61 -6.08
CA GLY A 125 14.58 3.89 -5.94
C GLY A 125 14.61 2.60 -6.77
N CYS A 126 13.66 1.69 -6.54
CA CYS A 126 13.57 0.43 -7.28
C CYS A 126 12.11 -0.06 -7.37
N LEU A 127 11.51 0.06 -8.57
CA LEU A 127 10.14 -0.37 -8.84
C LEU A 127 9.88 -1.80 -8.40
N ALA A 128 10.73 -2.76 -8.79
CA ALA A 128 10.50 -4.18 -8.52
C ALA A 128 10.44 -4.50 -7.01
N THR A 129 11.38 -3.96 -6.24
CA THR A 129 11.45 -4.15 -4.79
C THR A 129 10.25 -3.53 -4.08
N ALA A 130 9.95 -2.27 -4.40
CA ALA A 130 8.83 -1.55 -3.80
C ALA A 130 7.48 -2.16 -4.21
N PHE A 131 7.36 -2.71 -5.42
CA PHE A 131 6.12 -3.36 -5.89
C PHE A 131 5.81 -4.65 -5.13
N VAL A 132 6.81 -5.49 -4.81
CA VAL A 132 6.65 -6.68 -3.94
C VAL A 132 6.25 -6.25 -2.53
N TRP A 133 6.99 -5.32 -1.92
CA TRP A 133 6.66 -4.79 -0.58
C TRP A 133 5.25 -4.19 -0.50
N ALA A 134 4.82 -3.50 -1.55
CA ALA A 134 3.50 -2.90 -1.60
C ALA A 134 2.35 -3.94 -1.57
N GLN A 135 2.55 -5.14 -2.13
CA GLN A 135 1.53 -6.20 -2.13
C GLN A 135 1.17 -6.64 -0.69
N HIS A 136 2.14 -6.63 0.21
CA HIS A 136 1.98 -7.04 1.62
C HIS A 136 0.81 -6.33 2.29
N HIS A 137 0.68 -5.03 2.04
CA HIS A 137 -0.36 -4.20 2.65
C HIS A 137 -1.77 -4.65 2.26
N GLY A 138 -1.94 -5.37 1.14
CA GLY A 138 -3.23 -5.91 0.71
C GLY A 138 -3.75 -7.03 1.62
N THR A 139 -2.85 -7.88 2.13
CA THR A 139 -3.20 -8.97 3.03
C THR A 139 -3.20 -8.49 4.47
N LEU A 140 -2.21 -7.67 4.87
CA LEU A 140 -2.13 -7.04 6.19
C LEU A 140 -3.39 -6.22 6.54
N LEU A 141 -3.83 -5.30 5.68
CA LEU A 141 -4.99 -4.45 5.98
C LEU A 141 -6.30 -5.28 6.07
N ARG A 142 -6.43 -6.34 5.28
CA ARG A 142 -7.55 -7.30 5.41
C ARG A 142 -7.46 -8.10 6.72
N MET A 143 -6.26 -8.48 7.18
CA MET A 143 -6.05 -9.15 8.46
C MET A 143 -6.41 -8.26 9.65
N VAL A 144 -6.13 -6.94 9.58
CA VAL A 144 -6.61 -5.96 10.58
C VAL A 144 -8.13 -5.95 10.65
N MET A 145 -8.80 -5.94 9.50
CA MET A 145 -10.26 -5.96 9.36
C MET A 145 -10.89 -7.36 9.57
N SER A 146 -10.08 -8.37 9.89
CA SER A 146 -10.57 -9.74 10.11
C SER A 146 -11.42 -9.83 11.37
N ARG A 147 -12.45 -10.68 11.29
CA ARG A 147 -13.26 -11.16 12.43
C ARG A 147 -12.80 -12.55 12.94
N ASN A 148 -11.72 -13.09 12.37
CA ASN A 148 -11.14 -14.36 12.77
C ASN A 148 -10.02 -14.09 13.78
N ASP A 149 -10.40 -13.94 15.05
CA ASP A 149 -9.49 -13.54 16.12
C ASP A 149 -8.34 -14.54 16.31
N THR A 150 -8.59 -15.84 16.09
CA THR A 150 -7.55 -16.88 16.13
C THR A 150 -6.48 -16.67 15.06
N LEU A 151 -6.88 -16.50 13.79
CA LEU A 151 -5.95 -16.25 12.69
C LEU A 151 -5.22 -14.91 12.85
N LYS A 152 -5.93 -13.90 13.35
CA LYS A 152 -5.37 -12.57 13.65
C LYS A 152 -4.33 -12.63 14.78
N ALA A 153 -4.59 -13.37 15.86
CA ALA A 153 -3.64 -13.60 16.94
C ALA A 153 -2.39 -14.36 16.46
N GLN A 154 -2.55 -15.30 15.51
CA GLN A 154 -1.45 -16.06 14.94
C GLN A 154 -0.55 -15.23 14.01
N PHE A 155 -1.14 -14.43 13.10
CA PHE A 155 -0.39 -13.81 12.00
C PHE A 155 -0.14 -12.30 12.11
N LEU A 156 -0.98 -11.53 12.82
CA LEU A 156 -0.95 -10.06 12.71
C LEU A 156 0.41 -9.46 13.14
N ALA A 157 0.97 -9.89 14.26
CA ALA A 157 2.27 -9.39 14.74
C ALA A 157 3.42 -9.77 13.79
N GLY A 158 3.36 -10.95 13.17
CA GLY A 158 4.33 -11.39 12.16
C GLY A 158 4.26 -10.53 10.89
N LEU A 159 3.05 -10.22 10.41
CA LEU A 159 2.83 -9.34 9.26
C LEU A 159 3.29 -7.90 9.57
N GLN A 160 2.87 -7.34 10.70
CA GLN A 160 3.24 -5.97 11.12
C GLN A 160 4.76 -5.76 11.25
N SER A 161 5.49 -6.76 11.74
CA SER A 161 6.96 -6.71 11.84
C SER A 161 7.68 -7.06 10.53
N GLY A 162 6.98 -7.58 9.53
CA GLY A 162 7.58 -8.19 8.34
C GLY A 162 8.37 -9.47 8.63
N ALA A 163 8.20 -10.07 9.81
CA ALA A 163 8.73 -11.40 10.15
C ALA A 163 7.99 -12.51 9.40
N VAL A 164 6.72 -12.28 9.08
CA VAL A 164 5.96 -12.97 8.04
C VAL A 164 5.68 -11.95 6.94
N THR A 165 6.07 -12.25 5.72
CA THR A 165 5.83 -11.41 4.54
C THR A 165 4.68 -11.98 3.73
N SER A 166 3.87 -11.11 3.13
CA SER A 166 2.71 -11.52 2.35
C SER A 166 2.69 -10.90 0.95
N GLY A 167 2.16 -11.67 -0.01
CA GLY A 167 1.65 -11.17 -1.27
C GLY A 167 0.12 -10.99 -1.21
N VAL A 168 -0.49 -10.57 -2.31
CA VAL A 168 -1.95 -10.50 -2.45
C VAL A 168 -2.37 -10.91 -3.87
N SER A 169 -3.44 -11.70 -3.97
CA SER A 169 -4.14 -11.94 -5.22
C SER A 169 -5.23 -10.86 -5.40
N GLY A 170 -5.30 -10.29 -6.60
CA GLY A 170 -6.17 -9.16 -6.87
C GLY A 170 -7.65 -9.49 -6.69
N SER A 171 -8.38 -8.69 -5.90
CA SER A 171 -9.82 -8.95 -5.70
C SER A 171 -10.66 -8.75 -6.96
N GLY A 172 -10.08 -8.17 -8.03
CA GLY A 172 -10.68 -8.13 -9.37
C GLY A 172 -10.93 -9.51 -9.97
N TYR A 173 -10.17 -10.53 -9.55
CA TYR A 173 -10.36 -11.91 -9.98
C TYR A 173 -11.59 -12.57 -9.33
N ALA A 174 -12.17 -11.93 -8.31
CA ALA A 174 -13.44 -12.29 -7.69
C ALA A 174 -14.59 -11.37 -8.13
N ASN A 175 -14.55 -10.84 -9.36
CA ASN A 175 -15.65 -10.04 -9.91
C ASN A 175 -16.95 -10.87 -9.99
N PRO A 176 -18.07 -10.43 -9.37
CA PRO A 176 -19.35 -11.12 -9.42
C PRO A 176 -19.88 -11.45 -10.83
N GLU A 177 -19.58 -10.61 -11.83
CA GLU A 177 -20.06 -10.77 -13.20
C GLU A 177 -19.27 -11.82 -14.00
N ASN A 178 -17.98 -11.97 -13.70
CA ASN A 178 -17.07 -12.89 -14.37
C ASN A 178 -15.90 -13.25 -13.44
N PRO A 179 -16.11 -14.17 -12.48
CA PRO A 179 -15.08 -14.52 -11.50
C PRO A 179 -14.04 -15.45 -12.13
N PHE A 180 -12.78 -15.04 -12.09
CA PHE A 180 -11.66 -15.89 -12.53
C PHE A 180 -11.26 -16.92 -11.46
N ILE A 181 -11.58 -16.65 -10.19
CA ILE A 181 -11.39 -17.57 -9.06
C ILE A 181 -12.74 -17.75 -8.34
N VAL A 182 -13.25 -18.97 -8.34
CA VAL A 182 -14.51 -19.34 -7.70
C VAL A 182 -14.24 -20.12 -6.42
N ALA A 183 -14.95 -19.78 -5.35
CA ALA A 183 -15.00 -20.54 -4.11
C ALA A 183 -16.33 -21.29 -4.00
N THR A 184 -16.29 -22.54 -3.52
CA THR A 184 -17.47 -23.31 -3.14
C THR A 184 -17.32 -23.74 -1.68
N GLU A 185 -18.23 -23.32 -0.82
CA GLU A 185 -18.27 -23.71 0.60
C GLU A 185 -18.56 -25.21 0.75
N THR A 186 -17.83 -25.87 1.65
CA THR A 186 -17.91 -27.29 2.02
C THR A 186 -18.08 -27.42 3.54
N ASP A 187 -18.44 -28.60 4.04
CA ASP A 187 -18.66 -28.83 5.48
C ASP A 187 -17.42 -28.49 6.34
N ASP A 188 -16.22 -28.60 5.76
CA ASP A 188 -14.92 -28.40 6.41
C ASP A 188 -14.16 -27.13 5.95
N GLY A 189 -14.68 -26.38 4.97
CA GLY A 189 -14.03 -25.16 4.48
C GLY A 189 -14.56 -24.66 3.14
N TYR A 190 -13.64 -24.42 2.22
CA TYR A 190 -13.93 -24.00 0.85
C TYR A 190 -13.03 -24.76 -0.13
N THR A 191 -13.58 -25.12 -1.27
CA THR A 191 -12.81 -25.53 -2.46
C THR A 191 -12.69 -24.33 -3.40
N ILE A 192 -11.46 -23.95 -3.76
CA ILE A 192 -11.20 -22.89 -4.76
C ILE A 192 -10.70 -23.46 -6.08
N THR A 193 -11.24 -22.93 -7.18
CA THR A 193 -10.90 -23.32 -8.55
C THR A 193 -10.83 -22.09 -9.46
N GLY A 194 -9.88 -22.07 -10.40
CA GLY A 194 -9.75 -21.00 -11.39
C GLY A 194 -8.31 -20.48 -11.52
N GLN A 195 -8.15 -19.26 -12.04
CA GLN A 195 -6.85 -18.65 -12.31
C GLN A 195 -6.73 -17.25 -11.69
N ALA A 196 -5.60 -17.00 -11.01
CA ALA A 196 -5.20 -15.69 -10.52
C ALA A 196 -4.00 -15.18 -11.34
N PRO A 197 -4.20 -14.43 -12.43
CA PRO A 197 -3.09 -13.87 -13.18
C PRO A 197 -2.40 -12.76 -12.38
N PHE A 198 -1.16 -12.41 -12.75
CA PHE A 198 -0.39 -11.28 -12.21
C PHE A 198 -0.18 -11.23 -10.67
N VAL A 199 -0.21 -12.38 -9.99
CA VAL A 199 0.17 -12.51 -8.59
C VAL A 199 1.66 -12.21 -8.42
N THR A 200 2.01 -11.21 -7.62
CA THR A 200 3.39 -10.70 -7.51
C THR A 200 4.05 -11.12 -6.20
N GLY A 201 5.35 -11.43 -6.25
CA GLY A 201 6.15 -11.84 -5.10
C GLY A 201 6.28 -13.35 -4.89
N TRP A 202 5.93 -14.20 -5.87
CA TRP A 202 5.99 -15.66 -5.69
C TRP A 202 7.41 -16.14 -5.41
N GLY A 203 7.60 -16.95 -4.38
CA GLY A 203 8.93 -17.34 -3.89
C GLY A 203 9.75 -16.24 -3.20
N LEU A 204 9.20 -15.02 -3.07
CA LEU A 204 9.78 -13.88 -2.35
C LEU A 204 9.01 -13.50 -1.08
N VAL A 205 7.80 -14.03 -0.90
CA VAL A 205 6.92 -13.84 0.26
C VAL A 205 6.55 -15.18 0.89
N ASP A 206 6.16 -15.18 2.17
CA ASP A 206 5.85 -16.42 2.90
C ASP A 206 4.41 -16.88 2.67
N VAL A 207 3.45 -15.93 2.67
CA VAL A 207 2.00 -16.21 2.53
C VAL A 207 1.33 -15.32 1.49
N ILE A 208 0.11 -15.64 1.08
CA ILE A 208 -0.69 -14.83 0.16
C ILE A 208 -2.15 -14.74 0.61
N GLY A 209 -2.71 -13.53 0.52
CA GLY A 209 -4.15 -13.29 0.63
C GLY A 209 -4.86 -13.55 -0.70
N VAL A 210 -5.60 -14.65 -0.84
CA VAL A 210 -6.34 -15.00 -2.07
C VAL A 210 -7.80 -14.62 -1.94
N THR A 211 -8.30 -13.73 -2.81
CA THR A 211 -9.73 -13.37 -2.86
C THR A 211 -10.42 -14.16 -3.97
N ALA A 212 -11.49 -14.90 -3.64
CA ALA A 212 -12.32 -15.63 -4.60
C ALA A 212 -13.80 -15.27 -4.45
N TYR A 213 -14.61 -15.56 -5.47
CA TYR A 213 -16.05 -15.31 -5.46
C TYR A 213 -16.84 -16.59 -5.18
N ASP A 214 -17.69 -16.58 -4.15
CA ASP A 214 -18.70 -17.60 -3.93
C ASP A 214 -19.97 -17.22 -4.67
N THR A 215 -20.22 -17.93 -5.78
CA THR A 215 -21.36 -17.71 -6.67
C THR A 215 -22.70 -18.16 -6.07
N ARG A 216 -22.69 -19.03 -5.05
CA ARG A 216 -23.92 -19.49 -4.37
C ARG A 216 -24.36 -18.51 -3.30
N ALA A 217 -23.43 -18.08 -2.45
CA ALA A 217 -23.69 -17.14 -1.37
C ALA A 217 -23.56 -15.65 -1.79
N GLN A 218 -23.18 -15.38 -3.04
CA GLN A 218 -23.03 -14.03 -3.63
C GLN A 218 -22.13 -13.12 -2.77
N LYS A 219 -20.98 -13.67 -2.38
CA LYS A 219 -20.00 -13.04 -1.47
C LYS A 219 -18.58 -13.24 -2.00
N THR A 220 -17.71 -12.28 -1.72
CA THR A 220 -16.26 -12.46 -1.83
C THR A 220 -15.71 -13.02 -0.52
N VAL A 221 -14.81 -13.98 -0.62
CA VAL A 221 -14.08 -14.57 0.52
C VAL A 221 -12.58 -14.38 0.27
N THR A 222 -11.86 -13.86 1.26
CA THR A 222 -10.40 -13.80 1.26
C THR A 222 -9.83 -14.84 2.21
N PHE A 223 -8.93 -15.67 1.70
CA PHE A 223 -8.21 -16.72 2.41
C PHE A 223 -6.75 -16.33 2.63
N LEU A 224 -6.12 -16.86 3.68
CA LEU A 224 -4.66 -16.89 3.85
C LEU A 224 -4.15 -18.28 3.48
N MET A 225 -3.09 -18.35 2.68
CA MET A 225 -2.41 -19.61 2.35
C MET A 225 -0.91 -19.37 2.14
N ASP A 226 -0.11 -20.43 2.19
CA ASP A 226 1.32 -20.36 1.91
C ASP A 226 1.58 -19.98 0.45
N ALA A 227 2.62 -19.19 0.19
CA ALA A 227 2.97 -18.70 -1.15
C ALA A 227 3.89 -19.70 -1.90
N THR A 228 3.48 -20.97 -1.93
CA THR A 228 4.23 -22.09 -2.48
C THR A 228 3.37 -22.98 -3.37
N ASP A 229 3.99 -23.61 -4.37
CA ASP A 229 3.34 -24.63 -5.20
C ASP A 229 2.91 -25.86 -4.38
N GLY A 230 1.83 -26.51 -4.81
CA GLY A 230 1.27 -27.70 -4.17
C GLY A 230 0.46 -28.57 -5.14
N PRO A 231 -0.16 -29.68 -4.67
CA PRO A 231 -0.85 -30.62 -5.55
C PRO A 231 -1.99 -30.00 -6.39
N ASN A 232 -2.67 -28.99 -5.84
CA ASN A 232 -3.82 -28.32 -6.47
C ASN A 232 -3.57 -26.82 -6.72
N VAL A 233 -2.32 -26.36 -6.59
CA VAL A 233 -1.92 -24.94 -6.73
C VAL A 233 -0.63 -24.89 -7.52
N HIS A 234 -0.65 -24.26 -8.69
CA HIS A 234 0.51 -24.20 -9.59
C HIS A 234 0.78 -22.78 -10.07
N ALA A 235 2.03 -22.35 -9.98
CA ALA A 235 2.46 -21.02 -10.38
C ALA A 235 3.21 -21.03 -11.73
N ASN A 236 2.62 -20.39 -12.73
CA ASN A 236 3.23 -20.18 -14.04
C ASN A 236 3.85 -18.78 -14.11
N ARG A 237 5.17 -18.68 -14.29
CA ARG A 237 5.88 -17.40 -14.35
C ARG A 237 5.46 -16.57 -15.57
N ILE A 238 5.10 -15.30 -15.34
CA ILE A 238 4.77 -14.33 -16.41
C ILE A 238 5.95 -13.34 -16.58
N PRO A 239 6.82 -13.49 -17.60
CA PRO A 239 7.87 -12.51 -17.86
C PRO A 239 7.28 -11.11 -18.09
N LEU A 240 7.82 -10.10 -17.41
CA LEU A 240 7.38 -8.71 -17.53
C LEU A 240 8.45 -7.85 -18.19
N SER A 241 8.05 -6.83 -18.95
CA SER A 241 8.97 -5.86 -19.54
C SER A 241 9.62 -4.93 -18.51
N ALA A 242 8.94 -4.65 -17.41
CA ALA A 242 9.45 -3.91 -16.26
C ALA A 242 9.02 -4.58 -14.96
N ALA A 243 9.68 -4.24 -13.85
CA ALA A 243 9.49 -4.91 -12.56
C ALA A 243 9.68 -6.45 -12.61
N ASN A 244 10.40 -6.98 -13.60
CA ASN A 244 10.50 -8.43 -13.84
C ASN A 244 11.08 -9.21 -12.64
N ALA A 245 11.94 -8.57 -11.85
CA ALA A 245 12.49 -9.15 -10.63
C ALA A 245 11.48 -9.35 -9.49
N SER A 246 10.24 -8.86 -9.63
CA SER A 246 9.15 -9.03 -8.64
C SER A 246 8.47 -10.40 -8.67
N HIS A 247 8.92 -11.30 -9.56
CA HIS A 247 8.50 -12.72 -9.64
C HIS A 247 6.98 -12.89 -9.74
N THR A 248 6.40 -12.21 -10.72
CA THR A 248 4.97 -12.27 -11.04
C THR A 248 4.57 -13.58 -11.73
N VAL A 249 3.49 -14.21 -11.27
CA VAL A 249 2.98 -15.50 -11.75
C VAL A 249 1.49 -15.43 -12.06
N GLU A 250 1.00 -16.36 -12.85
CA GLU A 250 -0.39 -16.82 -12.80
C GLU A 250 -0.45 -18.00 -11.83
N LEU A 251 -1.37 -17.96 -10.86
CA LEU A 251 -1.70 -19.14 -10.05
C LEU A 251 -2.91 -19.85 -10.65
N THR A 252 -2.80 -21.15 -10.88
CA THR A 252 -3.91 -22.04 -11.23
C THR A 252 -4.32 -22.84 -10.01
N PHE A 253 -5.61 -22.81 -9.68
CA PHE A 253 -6.23 -23.55 -8.59
C PHE A 253 -7.10 -24.67 -9.16
N ASN A 254 -6.77 -25.92 -8.80
CA ASN A 254 -7.41 -27.14 -9.28
C ASN A 254 -8.20 -27.81 -8.15
N GLY A 255 -9.27 -27.18 -7.67
CA GLY A 255 -10.02 -27.67 -6.52
C GLY A 255 -9.16 -27.68 -5.24
N HIS A 256 -8.45 -26.60 -4.96
CA HIS A 256 -7.64 -26.48 -3.75
C HIS A 256 -8.55 -26.27 -2.53
N HIS A 257 -8.47 -27.17 -1.56
CA HIS A 257 -9.20 -27.07 -0.29
C HIS A 257 -8.49 -26.11 0.67
N ILE A 258 -9.27 -25.21 1.26
CA ILE A 258 -8.84 -24.25 2.28
C ILE A 258 -9.82 -24.35 3.47
N PRO A 259 -9.35 -24.58 4.70
CA PRO A 259 -10.23 -24.72 5.86
C PRO A 259 -10.86 -23.40 6.28
N HIS A 260 -12.01 -23.46 6.97
CA HIS A 260 -12.69 -22.28 7.54
C HIS A 260 -11.77 -21.39 8.40
N THR A 261 -10.80 -22.00 9.10
CA THR A 261 -9.83 -21.31 9.97
C THR A 261 -8.89 -20.37 9.21
N ALA A 262 -8.69 -20.57 7.89
CA ALA A 262 -7.84 -19.74 7.04
C ALA A 262 -8.58 -18.56 6.39
N VAL A 263 -9.89 -18.38 6.65
CA VAL A 263 -10.65 -17.24 6.14
C VAL A 263 -10.23 -15.96 6.88
N ILE A 264 -9.66 -15.01 6.14
CA ILE A 264 -9.29 -13.67 6.64
C ILE A 264 -10.53 -12.77 6.69
N HIS A 265 -11.28 -12.69 5.59
CA HIS A 265 -12.34 -11.69 5.46
C HIS A 265 -13.44 -12.15 4.50
N VAL A 266 -14.69 -11.81 4.82
CA VAL A 266 -15.88 -12.09 4.00
C VAL A 266 -16.62 -10.79 3.77
N ARG A 267 -16.85 -10.43 2.50
CA ARG A 267 -17.60 -9.24 2.08
C ARG A 267 -18.70 -9.66 1.10
N LYS A 268 -19.96 -9.46 1.48
CA LYS A 268 -21.10 -9.58 0.55
C LYS A 268 -20.95 -8.54 -0.56
N THR A 269 -21.38 -8.86 -1.78
CA THR A 269 -21.39 -7.92 -2.90
C THR A 269 -22.27 -6.71 -2.57
N PRO A 270 -21.72 -5.48 -2.48
CA PRO A 270 -22.49 -4.28 -2.14
C PRO A 270 -23.13 -3.62 -3.38
N ARG A 271 -23.83 -2.49 -3.19
CA ARG A 271 -24.60 -1.78 -4.23
C ARG A 271 -24.35 -0.25 -4.21
N GLY A 272 -23.45 0.28 -5.05
CA GLY A 272 -23.40 1.70 -5.51
C GLY A 272 -22.62 2.73 -4.67
N GLY A 273 -21.93 3.70 -5.33
CA GLY A 273 -21.15 4.85 -4.76
C GLY A 273 -19.74 4.60 -4.12
N LEU A 274 -18.63 5.08 -4.73
CA LEU A 274 -17.22 4.79 -4.31
C LEU A 274 -17.00 5.07 -2.82
N SER A 275 -16.53 4.08 -2.03
CA SER A 275 -16.28 4.29 -0.60
C SER A 275 -14.99 5.06 -0.34
N ILE A 276 -14.86 5.66 0.85
CA ILE A 276 -13.63 6.34 1.28
C ILE A 276 -12.44 5.37 1.31
N ALA A 277 -12.67 4.11 1.70
CA ALA A 277 -11.65 3.06 1.66
C ALA A 277 -11.19 2.76 0.21
N ASP A 278 -12.14 2.61 -0.73
CA ASP A 278 -11.81 2.42 -2.15
C ASP A 278 -10.98 3.59 -2.70
N ARG A 279 -11.34 4.84 -2.35
CA ARG A 279 -10.60 6.05 -2.73
C ARG A 279 -9.19 6.10 -2.14
N ALA A 280 -9.03 5.77 -0.86
CA ALA A 280 -7.72 5.68 -0.20
C ALA A 280 -6.82 4.61 -0.87
N ILE A 281 -7.40 3.45 -1.23
CA ILE A 281 -6.70 2.40 -1.97
C ILE A 281 -6.24 2.90 -3.35
N LEU A 282 -7.13 3.55 -4.10
CA LEU A 282 -6.79 4.14 -5.40
C LEU A 282 -5.68 5.19 -5.24
N ARG A 283 -5.69 6.01 -4.18
CA ARG A 283 -4.62 6.97 -3.86
C ARG A 283 -3.27 6.30 -3.58
N ILE A 284 -3.24 5.25 -2.76
CA ILE A 284 -2.03 4.45 -2.47
C ILE A 284 -1.50 3.75 -3.73
N ASN A 285 -2.37 3.47 -4.71
CA ASN A 285 -1.97 2.98 -6.03
C ASN A 285 -1.40 4.10 -6.93
N GLY A 286 -1.87 5.34 -6.73
CA GLY A 286 -1.34 6.54 -7.38
C GLY A 286 0.17 6.72 -7.26
N SER A 287 0.70 6.41 -6.08
CA SER A 287 2.13 6.57 -5.76
C SER A 287 3.10 5.77 -6.62
N LEU A 288 2.66 4.72 -7.33
CA LEU A 288 3.58 4.02 -8.22
C LEU A 288 3.92 4.86 -9.45
N ALA A 289 2.92 5.46 -10.09
CA ALA A 289 3.16 6.30 -11.26
C ALA A 289 3.93 7.57 -10.86
N LEU A 290 3.59 8.18 -9.72
CA LEU A 290 4.35 9.29 -9.15
C LEU A 290 5.79 8.91 -8.79
N GLY A 291 6.03 7.69 -8.29
CA GLY A 291 7.37 7.20 -7.95
C GLY A 291 8.24 6.95 -9.17
N VAL A 292 7.67 6.39 -10.24
CA VAL A 292 8.36 6.24 -11.53
C VAL A 292 8.64 7.62 -12.14
N ALA A 293 7.68 8.55 -12.11
CA ALA A 293 7.90 9.91 -12.56
C ALA A 293 9.02 10.59 -11.75
N ARG A 294 9.01 10.46 -10.42
CA ARG A 294 10.06 10.95 -9.52
C ARG A 294 11.44 10.38 -9.88
N ALA A 295 11.55 9.08 -10.19
CA ALA A 295 12.80 8.48 -10.65
C ALA A 295 13.32 9.17 -11.93
N CYS A 296 12.42 9.42 -12.90
CA CYS A 296 12.77 10.09 -14.16
C CYS A 296 13.24 11.53 -13.93
N LEU A 297 12.57 12.29 -13.06
CA LEU A 297 12.95 13.67 -12.75
C LEU A 297 14.27 13.74 -11.97
N THR A 298 14.47 12.89 -10.96
CA THR A 298 15.74 12.78 -10.23
C THR A 298 16.90 12.40 -11.16
N GLU A 299 16.68 11.49 -12.12
CA GLU A 299 17.69 11.14 -13.12
C GLU A 299 17.96 12.30 -14.09
N ALA A 300 16.93 13.05 -14.50
CA ALA A 300 17.09 14.24 -15.35
C ALA A 300 17.94 15.33 -14.66
N ASP A 301 17.65 15.60 -13.39
CA ASP A 301 18.47 16.50 -12.55
C ASP A 301 19.92 15.99 -12.47
N ARG A 302 20.12 14.69 -12.22
CA ARG A 302 21.45 14.04 -12.11
C ARG A 302 22.27 14.12 -13.40
N ILE A 303 21.64 14.07 -14.58
CA ILE A 303 22.32 14.19 -15.87
C ILE A 303 22.46 15.64 -16.37
N GLY A 304 22.09 16.64 -15.55
CA GLY A 304 22.26 18.07 -15.87
C GLY A 304 21.12 18.69 -16.68
N HIS A 305 19.95 18.05 -16.70
CA HIS A 305 18.74 18.54 -17.39
C HIS A 305 17.56 18.71 -16.41
N PRO A 306 17.67 19.59 -15.40
CA PRO A 306 16.59 19.84 -14.47
C PRO A 306 15.40 20.55 -15.14
N CYS A 307 14.18 20.15 -14.77
CA CYS A 307 12.96 20.76 -15.29
C CYS A 307 11.97 21.11 -14.15
N PRO A 308 12.04 22.33 -13.59
CA PRO A 308 11.15 22.76 -12.50
C PRO A 308 9.66 22.60 -12.82
N GLN A 309 9.25 22.85 -14.07
CA GLN A 309 7.86 22.75 -14.50
C GLN A 309 7.31 21.31 -14.42
N LEU A 310 8.16 20.30 -14.63
CA LEU A 310 7.77 18.90 -14.45
C LEU A 310 7.71 18.54 -12.95
N TRP A 311 8.60 19.07 -12.11
CA TRP A 311 8.49 18.93 -10.65
C TRP A 311 7.23 19.60 -10.08
N GLU A 312 6.86 20.79 -10.58
CA GLU A 312 5.59 21.46 -10.26
C GLU A 312 4.39 20.59 -10.69
N THR A 313 4.42 20.06 -11.92
CA THR A 313 3.37 19.16 -12.43
C THR A 313 3.23 17.89 -11.57
N HIS A 314 4.35 17.29 -11.15
CA HIS A 314 4.37 16.15 -10.23
C HIS A 314 3.65 16.50 -8.91
N ALA A 315 4.01 17.63 -8.31
CA ALA A 315 3.41 18.10 -7.06
C ALA A 315 1.90 18.36 -7.20
N THR A 316 1.45 19.03 -8.27
CA THR A 316 0.02 19.27 -8.54
C THR A 316 -0.76 17.96 -8.71
N ILE A 317 -0.19 16.96 -9.38
CA ILE A 317 -0.85 15.64 -9.53
C ILE A 317 -0.90 14.89 -8.19
N ARG A 318 0.17 14.98 -7.37
CA ARG A 318 0.19 14.41 -6.01
C ARG A 318 -0.86 15.05 -5.10
N GLU A 319 -1.02 16.37 -5.17
CA GLU A 319 -2.06 17.10 -4.44
C GLU A 319 -3.48 16.72 -4.91
N ALA A 320 -3.73 16.71 -6.22
CA ALA A 320 -5.02 16.28 -6.77
C ALA A 320 -5.36 14.83 -6.37
N LEU A 321 -4.38 13.94 -6.33
CA LEU A 321 -4.55 12.59 -5.80
C LEU A 321 -4.93 12.60 -4.30
N ASN A 322 -4.28 13.41 -3.46
CA ASN A 322 -4.63 13.54 -2.05
C ASN A 322 -6.08 14.05 -1.85
N ASN A 323 -6.47 15.10 -2.57
CA ASN A 323 -7.79 15.73 -2.42
C ASN A 323 -8.92 14.79 -2.92
N THR A 324 -8.70 14.11 -4.05
CA THR A 324 -9.66 13.12 -4.56
C THR A 324 -9.81 11.87 -3.68
N ALA A 325 -8.83 11.59 -2.81
CA ALA A 325 -8.91 10.53 -1.81
C ALA A 325 -9.91 10.84 -0.69
N THR A 326 -10.00 12.10 -0.25
CA THR A 326 -10.95 12.56 0.77
C THR A 326 -12.35 12.86 0.21
N GLY A 327 -12.51 12.82 -1.11
CA GLY A 327 -13.79 12.96 -1.81
C GLY A 327 -13.88 14.17 -2.74
N ASP A 328 -12.89 15.07 -2.70
CA ASP A 328 -12.85 16.26 -3.55
C ASP A 328 -12.38 15.91 -4.98
N GLY A 329 -13.34 15.60 -5.84
CA GLY A 329 -13.14 15.34 -7.27
C GLY A 329 -13.04 13.87 -7.68
N ASP A 330 -12.54 13.66 -8.90
CA ASP A 330 -12.47 12.37 -9.58
C ASP A 330 -11.11 11.68 -9.40
N ILE A 331 -11.07 10.73 -8.46
CA ILE A 331 -9.90 9.89 -8.18
C ILE A 331 -9.42 9.07 -9.39
N TYR A 332 -10.33 8.70 -10.31
CA TYR A 332 -9.95 7.95 -11.50
C TYR A 332 -9.24 8.84 -12.52
N ASP A 333 -9.59 10.13 -12.60
CA ASP A 333 -8.92 11.10 -13.47
C ASP A 333 -7.55 11.50 -12.90
N ALA A 334 -7.47 11.77 -11.60
CA ALA A 334 -6.19 11.99 -10.92
C ALA A 334 -5.23 10.79 -11.11
N ARG A 335 -5.75 9.56 -11.08
CA ARG A 335 -4.98 8.34 -11.37
C ARG A 335 -4.56 8.20 -12.83
N ALA A 336 -5.42 8.55 -13.78
CA ALA A 336 -5.08 8.54 -15.21
C ALA A 336 -3.97 9.56 -15.53
N ARG A 337 -4.09 10.79 -15.01
CA ARG A 337 -3.08 11.85 -15.15
C ARG A 337 -1.73 11.44 -14.57
N ALA A 338 -1.70 10.82 -13.39
CA ALA A 338 -0.45 10.34 -12.79
C ALA A 338 0.26 9.29 -13.67
N SER A 339 -0.48 8.33 -14.21
CA SER A 339 0.06 7.31 -15.14
C SER A 339 0.61 7.94 -16.42
N GLN A 340 -0.15 8.85 -17.05
CA GLN A 340 0.29 9.57 -18.26
C GLN A 340 1.52 10.45 -18.00
N PHE A 341 1.56 11.12 -16.84
CA PHE A 341 2.68 11.97 -16.45
C PHE A 341 3.99 11.19 -16.25
N ALA A 342 3.92 9.94 -15.75
CA ALA A 342 5.09 9.06 -15.69
C ALA A 342 5.69 8.81 -17.08
N VAL A 343 4.86 8.65 -18.12
CA VAL A 343 5.32 8.52 -19.52
C VAL A 343 5.92 9.84 -20.02
N THR A 344 5.31 10.99 -19.71
CA THR A 344 5.89 12.31 -20.04
C THR A 344 7.27 12.51 -19.43
N ALA A 345 7.43 12.20 -18.13
CA ALA A 345 8.70 12.32 -17.42
C ALA A 345 9.77 11.34 -17.96
N ALA A 346 9.37 10.10 -18.29
CA ALA A 346 10.26 9.12 -18.90
C ALA A 346 10.73 9.55 -20.30
N ASN A 347 9.81 10.05 -21.14
CA ASN A 347 10.15 10.58 -22.46
C ASN A 347 11.09 11.79 -22.38
N TYR A 348 10.88 12.67 -21.39
CA TYR A 348 11.77 13.80 -21.13
C TYR A 348 13.19 13.34 -20.79
N VAL A 349 13.36 12.47 -19.77
CA VAL A 349 14.69 12.03 -19.35
C VAL A 349 15.38 11.15 -20.40
N ALA A 350 14.64 10.33 -21.15
CA ALA A 350 15.19 9.56 -22.26
C ALA A 350 15.69 10.47 -23.41
N THR A 351 14.96 11.53 -23.73
CA THR A 351 15.37 12.53 -24.73
C THR A 351 16.60 13.31 -24.25
N ALA A 352 16.60 13.77 -22.99
CA ALA A 352 17.73 14.46 -22.37
C ALA A 352 19.00 13.59 -22.29
N ALA A 353 18.85 12.29 -22.02
CA ALA A 353 19.96 11.35 -22.01
C ALA A 353 20.55 11.06 -23.40
N GLY A 354 19.83 11.37 -24.49
CA GLY A 354 20.25 11.10 -25.86
C GLY A 354 20.26 9.60 -26.21
N SER A 355 20.95 9.23 -27.29
CA SER A 355 20.90 7.90 -27.92
C SER A 355 21.37 6.71 -27.05
N ARG A 356 21.91 6.94 -25.85
CA ARG A 356 22.10 5.86 -24.85
C ARG A 356 20.77 5.36 -24.25
N SER A 357 19.71 6.17 -24.22
CA SER A 357 18.43 5.82 -23.59
C SER A 357 17.65 4.68 -24.25
N VAL A 358 18.16 4.15 -25.37
CA VAL A 358 17.64 2.96 -26.06
C VAL A 358 18.58 1.75 -25.96
N GLN A 359 19.70 1.87 -25.22
CA GLN A 359 20.61 0.75 -24.97
C GLN A 359 20.11 -0.08 -23.78
N HIS A 360 19.97 -1.38 -23.98
CA HIS A 360 19.45 -2.30 -22.97
C HIS A 360 20.30 -2.25 -21.68
N GLY A 361 19.67 -1.90 -20.56
CA GLY A 361 20.31 -1.83 -19.24
C GLY A 361 20.75 -0.42 -18.83
N GLU A 362 20.63 0.58 -19.70
CA GLU A 362 20.77 1.99 -19.28
C GLU A 362 19.61 2.38 -18.35
N PRO A 363 19.85 3.21 -17.30
CA PRO A 363 18.80 3.59 -16.35
C PRO A 363 17.57 4.23 -16.99
N THR A 364 17.76 5.02 -18.06
CA THR A 364 16.68 5.70 -18.78
C THR A 364 15.90 4.78 -19.72
N GLU A 365 16.54 3.74 -20.26
CA GLU A 365 15.87 2.66 -21.01
C GLU A 365 14.93 1.89 -20.07
N ARG A 366 15.41 1.54 -18.86
CA ARG A 366 14.59 0.94 -17.81
C ARG A 366 13.41 1.84 -17.43
N MET A 367 13.65 3.13 -17.18
CA MET A 367 12.60 4.07 -16.78
C MET A 367 11.47 4.19 -17.82
N ALA A 368 11.77 4.11 -19.12
CA ALA A 368 10.74 4.07 -20.16
C ALA A 368 9.85 2.81 -20.10
N ARG A 369 10.45 1.64 -19.81
CA ARG A 369 9.71 0.39 -19.55
C ARG A 369 8.88 0.50 -18.26
N GLU A 370 9.45 1.05 -17.19
CA GLU A 370 8.79 1.25 -15.89
C GLU A 370 7.59 2.22 -15.99
N ALA A 371 7.70 3.29 -16.79
CA ALA A 371 6.60 4.21 -17.06
C ALA A 371 5.47 3.56 -17.83
N THR A 372 5.80 2.75 -18.86
CA THR A 372 4.82 1.95 -19.61
C THR A 372 4.09 0.95 -18.70
N PHE A 373 4.79 0.32 -17.76
CA PHE A 373 4.18 -0.55 -16.75
C PHE A 373 3.19 0.19 -15.84
N SER A 374 3.48 1.45 -15.48
CA SER A 374 2.58 2.29 -14.66
C SER A 374 1.25 2.65 -15.33
N MET A 375 1.17 2.54 -16.66
CA MET A 375 -0.06 2.77 -17.46
C MET A 375 -1.05 1.61 -17.42
N VAL A 376 -0.62 0.42 -16.98
CA VAL A 376 -1.45 -0.79 -16.93
C VAL A 376 -1.57 -1.40 -15.52
N CYS A 377 -0.57 -1.19 -14.66
CA CYS A 377 -0.57 -1.78 -13.33
C CYS A 377 -1.51 -1.04 -12.36
N THR A 378 -2.38 -1.77 -11.66
CA THR A 378 -3.41 -1.22 -10.74
C THR A 378 -4.36 -0.20 -11.37
N THR A 379 -4.64 -0.32 -12.67
CA THR A 379 -5.71 0.44 -13.34
C THR A 379 -7.05 -0.29 -13.26
N THR A 380 -8.12 0.47 -13.05
CA THR A 380 -9.50 0.00 -13.22
C THR A 380 -9.99 0.25 -14.66
N PRO A 381 -11.13 -0.32 -15.10
CA PRO A 381 -11.77 0.07 -16.35
C PRO A 381 -12.04 1.59 -16.45
N GLU A 382 -12.41 2.24 -15.35
CA GLU A 382 -12.63 3.69 -15.29
C GLU A 382 -11.34 4.50 -15.49
N ILE A 383 -10.22 4.05 -14.91
CA ILE A 383 -8.90 4.66 -15.12
C ILE A 383 -8.44 4.41 -16.56
N LYS A 384 -8.57 3.18 -17.06
CA LYS A 384 -8.19 2.80 -18.43
C LYS A 384 -8.98 3.60 -19.47
N SER A 385 -10.28 3.77 -19.26
CA SER A 385 -11.14 4.60 -20.12
C SER A 385 -10.63 6.04 -20.16
N ARG A 386 -10.32 6.65 -19.01
CA ARG A 386 -9.74 8.00 -18.94
C ARG A 386 -8.38 8.06 -19.63
N ILE A 387 -7.45 7.13 -19.33
CA ILE A 387 -6.14 7.03 -19.99
C ILE A 387 -6.24 7.02 -21.52
N LEU A 388 -7.24 6.31 -22.08
CA LEU A 388 -7.47 6.19 -23.52
C LEU A 388 -8.24 7.37 -24.14
N THR A 389 -8.86 8.24 -23.33
CA THR A 389 -9.74 9.34 -23.79
C THR A 389 -9.24 10.73 -23.42
N THR A 390 -8.26 10.87 -22.51
CA THR A 390 -7.56 12.14 -22.28
C THR A 390 -6.91 12.57 -23.60
N ARG A 391 -7.45 13.63 -24.20
CA ARG A 391 -6.75 14.33 -25.27
C ARG A 391 -5.50 14.94 -24.64
N HIS A 392 -4.34 14.74 -25.26
CA HIS A 392 -3.18 15.56 -24.93
C HIS A 392 -3.60 17.04 -25.04
N PRO A 393 -3.29 17.88 -24.03
CA PRO A 393 -3.53 19.32 -24.17
C PRO A 393 -2.81 19.81 -25.44
N GLN A 394 -3.53 20.57 -26.26
CA GLN A 394 -2.99 21.20 -27.46
C GLN A 394 -2.10 22.39 -27.10
#